data_AF-A0A5D0SUY3-F1
#
_entry.id   AF-A0A5D0SUY3-F1
#
_cell.length_a   1.000
_cell.length_b   1.000
_cell.length_c   1.000
_cell.angle_alpha   90.00
_cell.angle_beta   90.00
_cell.angle_gamma   90.00
#
_symmetry.space_group_name_H-M   'P 1'
#
loop_
_entity.id
_entity.type
_entity.pdbx_description
1 polymer ?
#
loop_
_entity_poly.entity_id
_entity_poly.type
_entity_poly.pdbx_seq_one_letter_code
_entity_poly.pdbx_strand_id
1 'polypeptide(L)' 'MNCYLSLREQVKHSEKINRSLFIVNATHCESENKCKEFIQRISNLYPDASHNCWAYYIDNSETRKNYSDA' A
#
# COMPACT_ATOMS: atom_id res chain seq x y z
N MET A 1 -13.84 22.72 -3.67
CA MET A 1 -13.29 21.76 -2.69
C MET A 1 -13.79 20.39 -3.10
N ASN A 2 -12.95 19.55 -3.71
CA ASN A 2 -13.38 18.21 -4.11
C ASN A 2 -13.33 17.30 -2.89
N CYS A 3 -14.49 16.79 -2.49
CA CYS A 3 -14.57 15.71 -1.52
C CYS A 3 -14.23 14.40 -2.24
N TYR A 4 -13.32 13.62 -1.69
CA TYR A 4 -12.97 12.29 -2.17
C TYR A 4 -13.14 11.26 -1.06
N LEU A 5 -13.34 10.01 -1.44
CA LEU A 5 -13.38 8.89 -0.50
C LEU A 5 -11.99 8.29 -0.36
N SER A 6 -11.61 7.98 0.87
CA SER A 6 -10.38 7.25 1.17
C SER A 6 -10.58 6.31 2.36
N LEU A 7 -9.55 5.52 2.65
CA LEU A 7 -9.55 4.60 3.77
C LEU A 7 -9.62 5.39 5.09
N ARG A 8 -10.61 5.07 5.92
CA ARG A 8 -10.78 5.67 7.24
C ARG A 8 -9.64 5.28 8.20
N GLU A 9 -9.17 4.05 8.08
CA GLU A 9 -8.13 3.46 8.92
C GLU A 9 -7.29 2.46 8.12
N GLN A 10 -6.16 2.04 8.69
CA GLN A 10 -5.31 1.02 8.08
C GLN A 10 -6.05 -0.32 8.05
N VAL A 11 -6.08 -0.95 6.89
CA VAL A 11 -6.67 -2.27 6.66
C VAL A 11 -5.56 -3.29 6.50
N LYS A 12 -5.72 -4.44 7.15
CA LYS A 12 -4.92 -5.64 6.92
C LYS A 12 -5.85 -6.80 6.61
N HIS A 13 -5.55 -7.51 5.53
CA HIS A 13 -6.28 -8.71 5.13
C HIS A 13 -5.29 -9.77 4.65
N SER A 14 -5.64 -11.04 4.78
CA SER A 14 -4.83 -12.13 4.26
C SER A 14 -5.69 -13.25 3.72
N GLU A 15 -5.27 -13.81 2.59
CA GLU A 15 -5.97 -14.90 1.92
C GLU A 15 -4.98 -15.97 1.47
N LYS A 16 -5.38 -17.24 1.52
CA LYS A 16 -4.60 -18.36 0.99
C LYS A 16 -5.19 -18.80 -0.35
N ILE A 17 -4.40 -18.72 -1.41
CA ILE A 17 -4.78 -19.11 -2.77
C ILE A 17 -3.73 -20.08 -3.28
N ASN A 18 -4.12 -21.30 -3.67
CA ASN A 18 -3.22 -22.30 -4.24
C ASN A 18 -1.92 -22.53 -3.43
N ARG A 19 -2.04 -22.64 -2.08
CA ARG A 19 -0.93 -22.78 -1.12
C ARG A 19 -0.03 -21.55 -0.95
N SER A 20 -0.26 -20.47 -1.70
CA SER A 20 0.38 -19.18 -1.48
C SER A 20 -0.42 -18.33 -0.49
N LEU A 21 0.28 -17.65 0.41
CA LEU A 21 -0.32 -16.70 1.35
C LEU A 21 -0.16 -15.28 0.79
N PHE A 22 -1.28 -14.60 0.55
CA PHE A 22 -1.32 -13.20 0.14
C PHE A 22 -1.69 -12.36 1.36
N ILE A 23 -0.92 -11.31 1.65
CA ILE A 23 -1.15 -10.40 2.77
C ILE A 23 -1.24 -8.98 2.21
N VAL A 24 -2.42 -8.38 2.31
CA VAL A 24 -2.70 -7.01 1.87
C VAL A 24 -2.62 -6.08 3.08
N ASN A 25 -1.87 -4.99 2.93
CA ASN A 25 -1.86 -3.87 3.88
C ASN A 25 -2.18 -2.60 3.10
N ALA A 26 -3.24 -1.89 3.49
CA ALA A 26 -3.67 -0.67 2.84
C ALA A 26 -3.87 0.44 3.87
N THR A 27 -3.48 1.66 3.53
CA THR A 27 -3.67 2.84 4.38
C THR A 27 -3.94 4.06 3.52
N HIS A 28 -4.58 5.06 4.11
CA HIS A 28 -4.59 6.40 3.54
C HIS A 28 -3.20 7.04 3.71
N CYS A 29 -2.69 7.67 2.64
CA CYS A 29 -1.46 8.47 2.68
C CYS A 29 -1.66 9.79 1.93
N GLU A 30 -1.17 10.89 2.51
CA GLU A 30 -1.37 12.25 2.00
C GLU A 30 -0.15 12.78 1.21
N SER A 31 1.00 12.10 1.31
CA SER A 31 2.25 12.51 0.68
C SER A 31 3.07 11.31 0.22
N GLU A 32 3.88 11.51 -0.80
CA GLU A 32 4.72 10.45 -1.38
C GLU A 32 5.66 9.86 -0.32
N ASN A 33 6.21 10.69 0.57
CA ASN A 33 7.05 10.23 1.67
C ASN A 33 6.28 9.30 2.63
N LYS A 34 5.07 9.67 3.05
CA LYS A 34 4.23 8.81 3.92
C LYS A 34 3.90 7.48 3.23
N CYS A 35 3.63 7.49 1.92
CA CYS A 35 3.38 6.25 1.18
C CYS A 35 4.65 5.38 1.13
N LYS A 36 5.83 5.96 0.84
CA LYS A 36 7.11 5.23 0.82
C LYS A 36 7.50 4.67 2.18
N GLU A 37 7.34 5.44 3.26
CA GLU A 37 7.55 4.98 4.63
C GLU A 37 6.65 3.81 4.99
N PHE A 38 5.37 3.86 4.59
CA PHE A 38 4.45 2.76 4.79
C PHE A 38 4.89 1.51 4.03
N ILE A 39 5.22 1.63 2.74
CA ILE A 39 5.71 0.52 1.91
C ILE A 39 6.94 -0.12 2.56
N GLN A 40 7.94 0.68 2.94
CA GLN A 40 9.16 0.18 3.59
C GLN A 40 8.84 -0.55 4.90
N ARG A 41 7.92 -0.02 5.71
CA ARG A 41 7.47 -0.66 6.94
C ARG A 41 6.81 -2.01 6.67
N ILE A 42 5.98 -2.12 5.63
CA ILE A 42 5.35 -3.39 5.23
C ILE A 42 6.39 -4.39 4.72
N SER A 43 7.33 -3.98 3.87
CA SER A 43 8.40 -4.86 3.40
C SER A 43 9.26 -5.38 4.55
N ASN A 44 9.56 -4.55 5.54
CA ASN A 44 10.31 -4.96 6.73
C ASN A 44 9.52 -5.91 7.64
N LEU A 45 8.19 -5.87 7.61
CA LEU A 45 7.32 -6.74 8.40
C LEU A 45 7.21 -8.15 7.80
N TYR A 46 7.40 -8.28 6.48
CA TYR A 46 7.34 -9.56 5.74
C TYR A 46 8.61 -9.78 4.90
N PRO A 47 9.79 -9.92 5.56
CA PRO A 47 11.07 -10.09 4.86
C PRO A 47 11.18 -11.43 4.12
N ASP A 48 10.33 -12.40 4.43
CA ASP A 48 10.25 -13.73 3.84
C ASP A 48 9.21 -13.85 2.71
N ALA A 49 8.48 -12.77 2.40
CA ALA A 49 7.55 -12.76 1.29
C ALA A 49 8.30 -12.94 -0.04
N SER A 50 7.80 -13.85 -0.89
CA SER A 50 8.40 -14.10 -2.21
C SER A 50 8.33 -12.89 -3.13
N HIS A 51 7.28 -12.07 -2.95
CA HIS A 51 7.03 -10.82 -3.66
C HIS A 51 6.49 -9.80 -2.66
N ASN A 52 6.87 -8.53 -2.84
CA ASN A 52 6.40 -7.40 -2.05
C ASN A 52 5.86 -6.32 -3.00
N CYS A 53 4.83 -6.68 -3.76
CA CYS A 53 4.17 -5.78 -4.69
C CYS A 53 3.47 -4.64 -3.94
N TRP A 54 3.55 -3.42 -4.49
CA TRP A 54 2.92 -2.24 -3.89
C TRP A 54 2.47 -1.25 -4.95
N ALA A 55 1.51 -0.40 -4.58
CA ALA A 55 1.05 0.71 -5.40
C ALA A 55 0.55 1.85 -4.51
N TYR A 56 0.66 3.09 -4.99
CA TYR A 56 0.02 4.24 -4.37
C TYR A 56 -0.47 5.24 -5.43
N TYR A 57 -1.48 6.02 -5.03
CA TYR A 57 -2.07 7.08 -5.82
C TYR A 57 -2.41 8.24 -4.90
N ILE A 58 -1.93 9.44 -5.23
CA ILE A 58 -2.12 10.67 -4.47
C ILE A 58 -2.62 11.72 -5.46
N ASP A 59 -3.76 12.33 -5.13
CA ASP A 59 -4.39 13.35 -5.97
C ASP A 59 -4.69 14.59 -5.14
N ASN A 60 -3.63 15.37 -4.91
CA ASN A 60 -3.69 16.63 -4.16
C ASN A 60 -3.47 17.81 -5.13
N SER A 61 -2.41 18.62 -4.95
CA SER A 61 -2.06 19.72 -5.87
C SER A 61 -1.44 19.22 -7.18
N GLU A 62 -0.73 18.09 -7.12
CA GLU A 62 -0.17 17.39 -8.26
C GLU A 62 -0.45 15.90 -8.10
N THR A 63 -0.93 15.27 -9.17
CA THR A 63 -1.19 13.83 -9.16
C THR A 63 0.15 13.07 -9.16
N ARG A 64 0.36 12.24 -8.14
CA ARG A 64 1.53 11.37 -8.00
C ARG A 64 1.07 9.94 -7.86
N LYS A 65 1.63 9.04 -8.68
CA LYS A 65 1.30 7.61 -8.66
C LYS A 65 2.53 6.80 -8.99
N ASN A 66 2.69 5.66 -8.32
CA ASN A 66 3.75 4.72 -8.62
C ASN A 66 3.35 3.33 -8.15
N TYR A 67 3.98 2.31 -8.71
CA TYR A 67 3.76 0.90 -8.38
C TYR A 67 5.01 0.06 -8.65
N SER A 68 5.04 -1.14 -8.07
CA SER A 68 6.08 -2.12 -8.31
C SER A 68 5.52 -3.53 -8.22
N ASP A 69 5.94 -4.37 -9.16
CA ASP A 69 5.63 -5.79 -9.24
C ASP A 69 6.71 -6.67 -8.55
N ALA A 70 7.56 -6.06 -7.71
CA ALA A 70 8.64 -6.75 -6.99
C ALA A 70 8.13 -7.94 -6.17
#